data_AF-A0A7V9IPW2-F1
#
_entry.id   AF-A0A7V9IPW2-F1
#
_cell.length_a   1.000
_cell.length_b   1.000
_cell.length_c   1.000
_cell.angle_alpha   90.00
_cell.angle_beta   90.00
_cell.angle_gamma   90.00
#
_symmetry.space_group_name_H-M   'P 1'
#
loop_
_entity.id
_entity.type
_entity.pdbx_description
1 polymer ?
#
loop_
_entity_poly.entity_id
_entity_poly.type
_entity_poly.pdbx_seq_one_letter_code
_entity_poly.pdbx_strand_id
1 'polypeptide(L)'
;MSTYVIGDLQGCLSSFRQLSLQLPAADRFIFGGDLVNRGRESLATLRHVKDRVDNGQAIALLGNHDLHLLAVATQTHPQKKGDTLHDILDAPDRAELL
;
A
#
# COMPACT_ATOMS: atom_id res chain seq x y z
N MET A 1 -24.52 -1.87 -3.65
CA MET A 1 -23.09 -2.19 -3.78
C MET A 1 -22.34 -0.90 -4.06
N SER A 2 -21.68 -0.32 -3.06
CA SER A 2 -20.87 0.90 -3.19
C SER A 2 -19.41 0.53 -3.44
N THR A 3 -18.74 1.23 -4.36
CA THR A 3 -17.31 1.06 -4.63
C THR A 3 -16.63 2.41 -4.53
N TYR A 4 -15.60 2.50 -3.71
CA TYR A 4 -14.81 3.71 -3.55
C TYR A 4 -13.44 3.54 -4.20
N VAL A 5 -13.10 4.51 -5.06
CA VAL A 5 -11.76 4.63 -5.63
C VAL A 5 -10.96 5.56 -4.72
N ILE A 6 -9.85 5.05 -4.21
CA ILE A 6 -8.95 5.74 -3.29
C ILE A 6 -7.67 6.04 -4.05
N GLY A 7 -7.23 7.30 -4.02
CA GLY A 7 -5.94 7.70 -4.57
C GLY A 7 -4.77 7.21 -3.72
N ASP A 8 -3.63 7.87 -3.92
CA ASP A 8 -2.36 7.54 -3.30
C ASP A 8 -2.47 7.40 -1.76
N LEU A 9 -1.99 6.28 -1.23
CA LEU A 9 -1.90 6.07 0.23
C LEU A 9 -0.54 6.48 0.77
N GLN A 10 0.53 6.20 0.03
CA GLN A 10 1.92 6.57 0.33
C GLN A 10 2.28 6.33 1.80
N GLY A 11 2.00 5.13 2.32
CA GLY A 11 2.30 4.77 3.69
C GLY A 11 1.55 5.57 4.77
N CYS A 12 0.37 6.15 4.46
CA CYS A 12 -0.49 6.88 5.39
C CYS A 12 -1.74 6.06 5.80
N LEU A 13 -1.53 4.87 6.38
CA LEU A 13 -2.62 3.97 6.79
C LEU A 13 -3.60 4.63 7.77
N SER A 14 -3.09 5.40 8.72
CA SER A 14 -3.92 6.08 9.72
C SER A 14 -4.91 7.05 9.07
N SER A 15 -4.46 7.82 8.08
CA SER A 15 -5.32 8.73 7.30
C SER A 15 -6.38 7.96 6.50
N PHE A 16 -6.01 6.85 5.86
CA PHE A 16 -6.97 5.99 5.16
C PHE A 16 -8.04 5.43 6.10
N ARG A 17 -7.67 4.97 7.29
CA ARG A 17 -8.63 4.49 8.30
C ARG A 17 -9.61 5.59 8.71
N GLN A 18 -9.13 6.81 8.96
CA GLN A 18 -9.98 7.96 9.28
C GLN A 18 -10.92 8.35 8.13
N LEU A 19 -10.44 8.30 6.89
CA LEU A 19 -11.26 8.51 5.71
C LEU A 19 -12.34 7.42 5.60
N SER A 20 -11.95 6.15 5.75
CA SER A 20 -12.86 5.01 5.65
C SER A 20 -14.00 5.04 6.67
N LEU A 21 -13.79 5.66 7.84
CA LEU A 21 -14.85 5.85 8.85
C LEU A 21 -15.89 6.91 8.45
N GLN A 22 -15.52 7.83 7.55
CA GLN A 22 -16.40 8.89 7.07
C GLN A 22 -17.17 8.49 5.82
N LEU A 23 -16.74 7.41 5.15
CA LEU A 23 -17.45 6.86 4.01
C LEU A 23 -18.66 6.06 4.51
N PRO A 24 -19.81 6.12 3.82
CA PRO A 24 -20.85 5.11 3.95
C PRO A 24 -20.27 3.70 3.83
N ALA A 25 -20.97 2.71 4.37
CA ALA A 25 -20.54 1.31 4.29
C ALA A 25 -20.10 0.97 2.86
N ALA A 26 -18.81 0.62 2.74
CA ALA A 26 -18.15 0.31 1.49
C ALA A 26 -18.20 -1.20 1.25
N ASP A 27 -18.78 -1.63 0.14
CA ASP A 27 -18.73 -3.04 -0.24
C ASP A 27 -17.37 -3.40 -0.86
N ARG A 28 -16.69 -2.42 -1.50
CA ARG A 28 -15.40 -2.62 -2.15
C ARG A 28 -14.54 -1.37 -2.23
N PHE A 29 -13.23 -1.54 -2.18
CA PHE A 29 -12.24 -0.50 -2.48
C PHE A 29 -11.49 -0.77 -3.79
N ILE A 30 -11.14 0.29 -4.51
CA ILE A 30 -10.14 0.26 -5.59
C ILE A 30 -9.04 1.24 -5.20
N PHE A 31 -7.84 0.74 -4.93
CA PHE A 31 -6.67 1.56 -4.65
C PHE A 31 -5.97 1.90 -5.97
N GLY A 32 -5.76 3.19 -6.22
CA GLY A 32 -5.18 3.72 -7.46
C GLY A 32 -3.68 3.44 -7.64
N GLY A 33 -3.01 2.86 -6.64
CA GLY A 33 -1.57 2.67 -6.59
C GLY A 33 -0.90 3.64 -5.61
N ASP A 34 0.42 3.66 -5.63
CA ASP A 34 1.26 4.41 -4.69
C ASP A 34 0.84 4.12 -3.25
N LEU A 35 0.86 2.83 -2.90
CA LEU A 35 0.47 2.35 -1.57
C LEU A 35 1.56 2.65 -0.54
N VAL A 36 2.81 2.61 -0.98
CA VAL A 36 4.01 2.68 -0.14
C VAL A 36 4.84 3.93 -0.44
N ASN A 37 5.88 4.10 0.36
CA ASN A 37 6.87 5.17 0.26
C ASN A 37 6.32 6.53 0.74
N ARG A 38 7.21 7.47 1.11
CA ARG A 38 6.93 8.77 1.78
C ARG A 38 6.45 8.65 3.24
N GLY A 39 5.30 8.01 3.46
CA GLY A 39 4.70 7.87 4.79
C GLY A 39 5.46 6.87 5.66
N ARG A 40 5.22 6.95 6.98
CA ARG A 40 5.92 6.11 7.97
C ARG A 40 5.28 4.74 8.17
N GLU A 41 4.09 4.51 7.63
CA GLU A 41 3.33 3.28 7.85
C GLU A 41 3.32 2.38 6.61
N SER A 42 4.28 2.49 5.69
CA SER A 42 4.32 1.75 4.41
C SER A 42 4.09 0.24 4.58
N LEU A 43 4.78 -0.43 5.52
CA LEU A 43 4.59 -1.85 5.78
C LEU A 43 3.17 -2.18 6.26
N ALA A 44 2.63 -1.38 7.19
CA ALA A 44 1.29 -1.57 7.71
C ALA A 44 0.23 -1.31 6.63
N THR A 45 0.43 -0.29 5.79
CA THR A 45 -0.43 0.00 4.63
C THR A 45 -0.47 -1.18 3.68
N LEU A 46 0.70 -1.73 3.31
CA LEU A 46 0.79 -2.85 2.37
C LEU A 46 0.07 -4.09 2.89
N ARG A 47 0.31 -4.46 4.17
CA ARG A 47 -0.40 -5.57 4.83
C ARG A 47 -1.91 -5.34 4.87
N HIS A 48 -2.35 -4.13 5.20
CA HIS A 48 -3.78 -3.81 5.27
C HIS A 48 -4.46 -3.89 3.90
N VAL A 49 -3.81 -3.41 2.85
CA VAL A 49 -4.35 -3.49 1.49
C VAL A 49 -4.37 -4.93 1.00
N LYS A 50 -3.29 -5.69 1.21
CA LYS A 50 -3.22 -7.11 0.85
C LYS A 50 -4.32 -7.94 1.51
N ASP A 51 -4.52 -7.79 2.83
CA ASP A 51 -5.59 -8.49 3.55
C ASP A 51 -6.97 -8.24 2.92
N ARG A 52 -7.26 -6.99 2.53
CA ARG A 52 -8.52 -6.67 1.84
C ARG A 52 -8.60 -7.29 0.44
N VAL A 53 -7.50 -7.32 -0.31
CA VAL A 53 -7.45 -7.95 -1.63
C VAL A 53 -7.68 -9.46 -1.52
N ASP A 54 -6.99 -10.12 -0.58
CA ASP A 54 -7.10 -11.56 -0.34
C ASP A 54 -8.53 -11.95 0.09
N ASN A 55 -9.20 -11.09 0.85
CA ASN A 55 -10.60 -11.27 1.25
C ASN A 55 -11.63 -10.85 0.16
N GLY A 56 -11.18 -10.47 -1.04
CA GLY A 56 -12.05 -10.04 -2.15
C GLY A 56 -12.74 -8.68 -1.95
N GLN A 57 -12.31 -7.92 -0.94
CA GLN A 57 -12.87 -6.61 -0.56
C GLN A 57 -12.17 -5.43 -1.26
N ALA A 58 -11.06 -5.68 -1.96
CA ALA A 58 -10.33 -4.64 -2.67
C ALA A 58 -9.76 -5.11 -4.01
N ILE A 59 -9.45 -4.13 -4.86
CA ILE A 59 -8.51 -4.25 -5.98
C ILE A 59 -7.42 -3.20 -5.72
N ALA A 60 -6.16 -3.54 -5.96
CA ALA A 60 -5.05 -2.60 -5.90
C ALA A 60 -4.33 -2.55 -7.25
N LEU A 61 -4.15 -1.35 -7.78
CA LEU A 61 -3.30 -1.10 -8.94
C LEU A 61 -1.86 -0.84 -8.48
N LEU A 62 -0.90 -0.98 -9.40
CA LEU A 62 0.49 -0.64 -9.15
C LEU A 62 0.78 0.81 -9.57
N GLY A 63 1.23 1.62 -8.62
CA GLY A 63 1.77 2.96 -8.87
C GLY A 63 3.28 2.96 -9.06
N ASN A 64 3.85 4.12 -9.37
CA ASN A 64 5.29 4.26 -9.61
C ASN A 64 6.12 4.05 -8.34
N HIS A 65 5.60 4.40 -7.16
CA HIS A 65 6.29 4.12 -5.89
C HIS A 65 6.28 2.63 -5.53
N ASP A 66 5.23 1.91 -5.91
CA ASP A 66 5.13 0.45 -5.73
C ASP A 66 6.12 -0.26 -6.67
N LEU A 67 6.18 0.16 -7.94
CA LEU A 67 7.16 -0.36 -8.91
C LEU A 67 8.60 -0.06 -8.46
N HIS A 68 8.85 1.13 -7.88
CA HIS A 68 10.16 1.47 -7.29
C HIS A 68 10.53 0.54 -6.13
N LEU A 69 9.57 0.18 -5.25
CA LEU A 69 9.80 -0.81 -4.20
C LEU A 69 10.24 -2.17 -4.78
N LEU A 70 9.55 -2.69 -5.81
CA LEU A 70 9.91 -3.96 -6.46
C LEU A 70 11.31 -3.90 -7.10
N ALA A 71 11.66 -2.77 -7.72
CA ALA A 71 12.97 -2.52 -8.28
C ALA A 71 14.10 -2.50 -7.21
N VAL A 72 13.83 -1.93 -6.04
CA VAL A 72 14.77 -1.93 -4.91
C VAL A 72 14.88 -3.33 -4.30
N ALA A 73 13.77 -4.05 -4.15
CA ALA A 73 13.75 -5.40 -3.58
C ALA A 73 14.54 -6.41 -4.44
N THR A 74 14.54 -6.22 -5.76
CA THR A 74 15.33 -7.02 -6.72
C THR A 74 16.78 -6.54 -6.86
N GLN A 75 17.21 -5.54 -6.08
CA GLN A 75 18.55 -4.93 -6.14
C GLN A 75 18.91 -4.29 -7.50
N THR A 76 17.91 -4.07 -8.36
CA THR A 76 18.10 -3.44 -9.69
C THR A 76 18.28 -1.93 -9.54
N HIS A 77 17.69 -1.33 -8.50
CA HIS A 77 17.82 0.08 -8.18
C HIS A 77 18.24 0.29 -6.73
N PRO A 78 19.06 1.32 -6.45
CA PRO A 78 19.38 1.68 -5.07
C PRO A 78 18.18 2.36 -4.40
N GLN A 79 18.05 2.16 -3.09
CA GLN A 79 17.14 2.95 -2.26
C GLN A 79 17.56 4.42 -2.27
N LYS A 80 16.59 5.33 -2.42
CA LYS A 80 16.83 6.77 -2.50
C LYS A 80 16.79 7.40 -1.11
N LYS A 81 17.45 8.55 -0.96
CA LYS A 81 17.36 9.36 0.27
C LYS A 81 15.91 9.78 0.50
N GLY A 82 15.35 9.39 1.64
CA GLY A 82 13.97 9.68 2.02
C GLY A 82 12.96 8.58 1.71
N ASP A 83 13.39 7.46 1.14
CA ASP A 83 12.52 6.28 0.99
C ASP A 83 12.18 5.66 2.36
N THR A 84 10.91 5.30 2.56
CA THR A 84 10.41 4.65 3.79
C THR A 84 10.10 3.16 3.57
N LEU A 85 11.00 2.49 2.84
CA LEU A 85 10.81 1.10 2.39
C LEU A 85 11.50 0.05 3.27
N HIS A 86 12.37 0.48 4.19
CA HIS A 86 13.22 -0.41 4.97
C HIS A 86 12.42 -1.45 5.75
N ASP A 87 11.35 -1.03 6.43
CA ASP A 87 10.49 -1.93 7.20
C ASP A 87 9.87 -3.03 6.33
N ILE A 88 9.60 -2.76 5.04
CA ILE A 88 9.08 -3.76 4.09
C ILE A 88 10.19 -4.73 3.68
N LEU A 89 11.35 -4.20 3.32
CA LEU A 89 12.47 -4.98 2.81
C LEU A 89 13.06 -5.94 3.86
N ASP A 90 12.95 -5.56 5.14
CA ASP A 90 13.43 -6.33 6.28
C ASP A 90 12.34 -7.20 6.93
N ALA A 91 11.08 -7.07 6.48
CA ALA A 91 9.97 -7.83 7.03
C ALA A 91 10.16 -9.35 6.80
N PRO A 92 9.86 -10.21 7.79
CA PRO A 92 9.98 -11.66 7.63
C PRO A 92 9.03 -12.22 6.56
N ASP A 93 7.88 -11.57 6.38
CA ASP A 93 6.83 -11.87 5.39
C ASP A 93 7.01 -11.10 4.08
N ARG A 94 8.14 -10.43 3.83
CA ARG A 94 8.34 -9.59 2.64
C ARG A 94 8.05 -10.32 1.31
N ALA A 95 8.35 -11.62 1.24
CA ALA A 95 8.17 -12.40 0.01
C ALA A 95 6.68 -12.62 -0.33
N GLU A 96 5.79 -12.48 0.65
CA GLU A 96 4.34 -12.54 0.46
C GLU A 96 3.75 -11.16 0.13
N LEU A 97 4.46 -10.10 0.49
CA LEU A 97 4.04 -8.71 0.31
C LEU A 97 4.43 -8.12 -1.06
N LEU A 98 5.44 -8.70 -1.71
CA LEU A 98 6.02 -8.27 -2.99
C LEU A 98 5.56 -9.20 -4.13
#